data_AF-Q8X4H2-F1
#
_entry.id   AF-Q8X4H2-F1
#
_cell.length_a   1.000
_cell.length_b   1.000
_cell.length_c   1.000
_cell.angle_alpha   90.00
_cell.angle_beta   90.00
_cell.angle_gamma   90.00
#
_symmetry.space_group_name_H-M   'P 1'
#
loop_
_entity.id
_entity.type
_entity.pdbx_description
1 polymer ?
#
loop_
_entity_poly.entity_id
_entity_poly.type
_entity_poly.pdbx_seq_one_letter_code
_entity_poly.pdbx_strand_id
1 'polypeptide(L)'
;MTERELSIIRALGEEFSTVLADLQRTFEGKMAAQAQAFEEKLASLSAVLQKHVTVDEVHPVLQAMVDDAVGTIPVPRDGRDYDPDVLQQAVNDAVANIPVPADGKSITPDDVRPMLEQMVKEAVSHIPAPRDGQ
;
A
#
# COMPACT_ATOMS: atom_id res chain seq x y z
N MET A 1 -70.12 -20.56 62.32
CA MET A 1 -69.06 -21.44 61.80
C MET A 1 -69.06 -22.72 62.63
N THR A 2 -69.13 -23.88 62.00
CA THR A 2 -69.19 -25.19 62.68
C THR A 2 -67.79 -25.84 62.75
N GLU A 3 -67.55 -26.75 63.70
CA GLU A 3 -66.26 -27.49 63.80
C GLU A 3 -65.89 -28.21 62.50
N ARG A 4 -66.90 -28.66 61.74
CA ARG A 4 -66.71 -29.31 60.45
C ARG A 4 -66.10 -28.36 59.41
N GLU A 5 -66.53 -27.11 59.39
CA GLU A 5 -65.99 -26.08 58.48
C GLU A 5 -64.54 -25.74 58.82
N LEU A 6 -64.20 -25.65 60.10
CA LEU A 6 -62.82 -25.40 60.56
C LEU A 6 -61.88 -26.57 60.22
N SER A 7 -62.36 -27.81 60.37
CA SER A 7 -61.60 -29.02 60.01
C SER A 7 -61.28 -29.09 58.51
N ILE A 8 -62.26 -28.76 57.66
CA ILE A 8 -62.07 -28.74 56.20
C ILE A 8 -61.05 -27.68 55.80
N ILE A 9 -61.13 -26.46 56.36
CA ILE A 9 -60.18 -25.38 56.04
C ILE A 9 -58.75 -25.78 56.45
N ARG A 10 -58.58 -26.43 57.61
CA ARG A 10 -57.27 -26.92 58.06
C ARG A 10 -56.71 -27.99 57.13
N ALA A 11 -57.52 -28.98 56.77
CA ALA A 11 -57.12 -30.03 55.83
C ALA A 11 -56.73 -29.43 54.47
N LEU A 12 -57.51 -28.47 53.97
CA LEU A 12 -57.20 -27.76 52.74
C LEU A 12 -55.87 -26.99 52.84
N GLY A 13 -55.61 -26.32 53.97
CA GLY A 13 -54.38 -25.58 54.23
C GLY A 13 -53.14 -26.48 54.28
N GLU A 14 -53.26 -27.68 54.85
CA GLU A 14 -52.18 -28.69 54.84
C GLU A 14 -51.88 -29.15 53.40
N GLU A 15 -52.91 -29.45 52.59
CA GLU A 15 -52.76 -29.82 51.18
C GLU A 15 -52.15 -28.69 50.33
N PHE A 16 -52.50 -27.43 50.56
CA PHE A 16 -51.85 -26.32 49.88
C PHE A 16 -50.38 -26.17 50.27
N SER A 17 -50.04 -26.40 51.54
CA SER A 17 -48.65 -26.32 52.01
C SER A 17 -47.78 -27.42 51.40
N THR A 18 -48.31 -28.63 51.22
CA THR A 18 -47.58 -29.73 50.55
C THR A 18 -47.35 -29.42 49.07
N VAL A 19 -48.38 -28.94 48.37
CA VAL A 19 -48.28 -28.54 46.96
C VAL A 19 -47.27 -27.41 46.76
N LEU A 20 -47.24 -26.42 47.65
CA LEU A 20 -46.25 -25.32 47.58
C LEU A 20 -44.83 -25.82 47.82
N ALA A 21 -44.62 -26.73 48.77
CA ALA A 21 -43.33 -27.33 49.02
C ALA A 21 -42.83 -28.15 47.80
N ASP A 22 -43.73 -28.90 47.17
CA ASP A 22 -43.42 -29.66 45.96
C ASP A 22 -43.12 -28.75 44.77
N LEU A 23 -43.85 -27.65 44.61
CA LEU A 23 -43.59 -26.66 43.57
C LEU A 23 -42.24 -25.97 43.77
N GLN A 24 -41.92 -25.56 45.00
CA GLN A 24 -40.63 -24.98 45.33
C GLN A 24 -39.50 -25.97 45.02
N ARG A 25 -39.63 -27.22 45.47
CA ARG A 25 -38.64 -28.27 45.23
C ARG A 25 -38.43 -28.55 43.74
N THR A 26 -39.51 -28.60 42.96
CA THR A 26 -39.41 -28.79 41.51
C THR A 26 -38.79 -27.59 40.81
N PHE A 27 -39.08 -26.37 41.26
CA PHE A 27 -38.45 -25.17 40.72
C PHE A 27 -36.95 -25.14 41.01
N GLU A 28 -36.54 -25.38 42.26
CA GLU A 28 -35.13 -25.46 42.66
C GLU A 28 -34.39 -26.55 41.87
N GLY A 29 -35.01 -27.73 41.72
CA GLY A 29 -34.45 -28.81 40.91
C GLY A 29 -34.27 -28.44 39.44
N LYS A 30 -35.24 -27.75 38.83
CA LYS A 30 -35.14 -27.27 37.44
C LYS A 30 -34.07 -26.19 37.29
N MET A 31 -33.96 -25.27 38.24
CA MET A 31 -32.93 -24.23 38.24
C MET A 31 -31.53 -24.83 38.34
N ALA A 32 -31.33 -25.81 39.22
CA ALA A 32 -30.05 -26.51 39.36
C ALA A 32 -29.68 -27.26 38.07
N ALA A 33 -30.63 -28.01 37.50
CA ALA A 33 -30.40 -28.73 36.25
C ALA A 33 -30.09 -27.78 35.07
N GLN A 34 -30.77 -26.63 35.00
CA GLN A 34 -30.52 -25.62 33.98
C GLN A 34 -29.14 -24.96 34.14
N ALA A 35 -28.74 -24.66 35.37
CA ALA A 35 -27.41 -24.12 35.66
C ALA A 35 -26.31 -25.09 35.21
N GLN A 36 -26.45 -26.38 35.55
CA GLN A 36 -25.52 -27.42 35.11
C GLN A 36 -25.48 -27.56 33.58
N ALA A 37 -26.64 -27.57 32.92
CA ALA A 37 -26.70 -27.63 31.45
C ALA A 37 -26.05 -26.41 30.78
N PHE A 38 -26.10 -25.23 31.42
CA PHE A 38 -25.43 -24.04 30.92
C PHE A 38 -23.91 -24.16 31.09
N GLU A 39 -23.44 -24.64 32.23
CA GLU A 39 -22.02 -24.89 32.49
C GLU A 39 -21.43 -25.91 31.50
N GLU A 40 -22.14 -27.02 31.23
CA GLU A 40 -21.73 -28.00 30.22
C GLU A 40 -21.66 -27.40 28.82
N LYS A 41 -22.61 -26.53 28.44
CA LYS A 41 -22.58 -25.81 27.16
C LYS A 41 -21.40 -24.85 27.08
N LEU A 42 -21.10 -24.13 28.16
CA LEU A 42 -19.94 -23.24 28.22
C LEU A 42 -18.63 -24.04 28.12
N ALA A 43 -18.52 -25.15 28.84
CA ALA A 43 -17.36 -26.04 28.75
C ALA A 43 -17.18 -26.60 27.33
N SER A 44 -18.28 -27.03 26.70
CA SER A 44 -18.27 -27.51 25.32
C SER A 44 -17.84 -26.43 24.33
N LEU A 45 -18.37 -25.21 24.46
CA LEU A 45 -18.00 -24.08 23.61
C LEU A 45 -16.53 -23.68 23.81
N SER A 46 -16.07 -23.65 25.06
CA SER A 46 -14.68 -23.37 25.40
C SER A 46 -13.73 -24.40 24.77
N ALA A 47 -14.07 -25.69 24.87
CA ALA A 47 -13.28 -26.75 24.25
C ALA A 47 -13.25 -26.66 22.71
N VAL A 48 -14.33 -26.19 22.08
CA VAL A 48 -14.35 -25.92 20.63
C VAL A 48 -13.44 -24.74 20.29
N LEU A 49 -13.51 -23.64 21.05
CA LEU A 49 -12.65 -22.48 20.85
C LEU A 49 -11.17 -22.80 21.07
N GLN A 50 -10.83 -23.65 22.04
CA GLN A 50 -9.45 -24.13 22.23
C GLN A 50 -8.95 -25.02 21.07
N LYS A 51 -9.86 -25.65 20.32
CA LYS A 51 -9.52 -26.42 19.12
C LYS A 51 -9.42 -25.57 17.86
N HIS A 52 -9.91 -24.33 17.89
CA HIS A 52 -9.76 -23.42 16.76
C HIS A 52 -8.34 -22.85 16.76
N VAL A 53 -7.66 -23.05 15.63
CA VAL A 53 -6.29 -22.60 15.38
C VAL A 53 -6.17 -21.12 15.70
N THR A 54 -5.30 -20.80 16.66
CA THR A 54 -5.01 -19.41 17.02
C THR A 54 -4.22 -18.74 15.88
N VAL A 55 -4.31 -17.42 15.73
CA VAL A 55 -3.55 -16.67 14.72
C VAL A 55 -2.04 -16.96 14.83
N ASP A 56 -1.55 -17.18 16.05
CA ASP A 56 -0.16 -17.53 16.36
C ASP A 56 0.25 -18.90 15.78
N GLU A 57 -0.68 -19.84 15.61
CA GLU A 57 -0.43 -21.15 15.00
C GLU A 57 -0.46 -21.10 13.46
N VAL A 58 -1.30 -20.24 12.86
CA VAL A 58 -1.37 -20.10 11.40
C VAL A 58 -0.21 -19.26 10.85
N HIS A 59 0.28 -18.30 11.63
CA HIS A 59 1.35 -17.38 11.22
C HIS A 59 2.61 -18.10 10.68
N PRO A 60 3.22 -19.09 11.37
CA PRO A 60 4.41 -19.77 10.85
C PRO A 60 4.14 -20.52 9.55
N VAL A 61 2.94 -21.08 9.36
CA VAL A 61 2.57 -21.79 8.12
C VAL A 61 2.43 -20.81 6.96
N LEU A 62 1.70 -19.72 7.18
CA LEU A 62 1.52 -18.68 6.17
C LEU A 62 2.85 -18.00 5.81
N GLN A 63 3.70 -17.72 6.80
CA GLN A 63 5.02 -17.16 6.56
C GLN A 63 5.87 -18.08 5.70
N ALA A 64 5.92 -19.38 6.02
CA ALA A 64 6.66 -20.36 5.22
C ALA A 64 6.15 -20.45 3.78
N MET A 65 4.83 -20.41 3.57
CA MET A 65 4.24 -20.40 2.23
C MET A 65 4.57 -19.12 1.45
N VAL A 66 4.56 -17.97 2.11
CA VAL A 66 4.92 -16.68 1.51
C VAL A 66 6.40 -16.65 1.14
N ASP A 67 7.28 -17.12 2.03
CA ASP A 67 8.72 -17.15 1.78
C ASP A 67 9.07 -18.06 0.60
N ASP A 68 8.43 -19.24 0.49
CA ASP A 68 8.58 -20.13 -0.66
C ASP A 68 8.12 -19.46 -1.95
N ALA A 69 6.91 -18.89 -1.95
CA ALA A 69 6.35 -18.20 -3.11
C ALA A 69 7.23 -17.02 -3.56
N VAL A 70 7.72 -16.20 -2.62
CA VAL A 70 8.60 -15.06 -2.90
C VAL A 70 9.98 -15.54 -3.39
N GLY A 71 10.51 -16.64 -2.85
CA GLY A 71 11.76 -17.23 -3.32
C GLY A 71 11.73 -17.72 -4.77
N THR A 72 10.55 -18.06 -5.30
CA THR A 72 10.39 -18.43 -6.71
C THR A 72 10.38 -17.24 -7.68
N ILE A 73 10.22 -16.01 -7.18
CA ILE A 73 10.24 -14.83 -8.03
C ILE A 73 11.68 -14.63 -8.54
N PRO A 74 11.92 -14.67 -9.86
CA PRO A 74 13.25 -14.44 -10.41
C PRO A 74 13.70 -13.03 -10.04
N VAL A 75 14.90 -12.93 -9.47
CA VAL A 75 15.52 -11.65 -9.15
C VAL A 75 15.65 -10.82 -10.43
N PRO A 76 15.28 -9.52 -10.42
CA PRO A 76 15.55 -8.64 -11.56
C PRO A 76 17.00 -8.79 -11.98
N ARG A 77 17.25 -8.98 -13.27
CA ARG A 77 18.61 -9.08 -13.76
C ARG A 77 19.32 -7.77 -13.45
N ASP A 78 20.33 -7.84 -12.59
CA ASP A 78 21.29 -6.75 -12.47
C ASP A 78 21.79 -6.45 -13.88
N GLY A 79 21.74 -5.18 -14.31
CA GLY A 79 22.09 -4.71 -15.65
C GLY A 79 23.56 -4.90 -16.06
N ARG A 80 24.22 -5.95 -15.56
CA ARG A 80 25.55 -6.46 -15.89
C ARG A 80 25.56 -7.43 -17.07
N ASP A 81 24.41 -7.69 -17.68
CA ASP A 81 24.29 -8.54 -18.88
C ASP A 81 24.86 -7.88 -20.15
N TYR A 82 25.34 -6.63 -20.08
CA TYR A 82 25.90 -5.90 -21.21
C TYR A 82 27.41 -6.05 -21.27
N ASP A 83 27.89 -6.55 -22.40
CA ASP A 83 29.31 -6.60 -22.72
C ASP A 83 29.84 -5.17 -22.92
N PRO A 84 30.87 -4.72 -22.17
CA PRO A 84 31.42 -3.38 -22.29
C PRO A 84 31.91 -3.08 -23.71
N ASP A 85 32.36 -4.08 -24.47
CA ASP A 85 32.85 -3.90 -25.83
C ASP A 85 31.70 -3.55 -26.78
N VAL A 86 30.54 -4.18 -26.61
CA VAL A 86 29.33 -3.91 -27.40
C VAL A 86 28.78 -2.52 -27.09
N LEU A 87 28.79 -2.12 -25.82
CA LEU A 87 28.39 -0.77 -25.41
C LEU A 87 29.32 0.29 -25.97
N GLN A 88 30.63 0.07 -25.91
CA GLN A 88 31.61 1.01 -26.45
C GLN A 88 31.44 1.17 -27.97
N GLN A 89 31.19 0.07 -28.70
CA GLN A 89 30.91 0.12 -30.12
C GLN A 89 29.63 0.90 -30.43
N ALA A 90 28.54 0.61 -29.73
CA ALA A 90 27.27 1.32 -29.93
C ALA A 90 27.37 2.83 -29.65
N VAL A 91 28.14 3.21 -28.63
CA VAL A 91 28.42 4.62 -28.32
C VAL A 91 29.24 5.27 -29.43
N ASN A 92 30.30 4.61 -29.90
CA ASN A 92 31.15 5.15 -30.97
C ASN A 92 30.37 5.31 -32.28
N ASP A 93 29.52 4.35 -32.63
CA ASP A 93 28.66 4.42 -33.82
C ASP A 93 27.63 5.57 -33.70
N ALA A 94 27.03 5.76 -32.53
CA ALA A 94 26.10 6.86 -32.29
C ALA A 94 26.80 8.23 -32.39
N VAL A 95 28.01 8.36 -31.83
CA VAL A 95 28.80 9.58 -31.88
C VAL A 95 29.25 9.91 -33.30
N ALA A 96 29.63 8.91 -34.10
CA ALA A 96 30.04 9.10 -35.50
C ALA A 96 28.88 9.62 -36.38
N ASN A 97 27.63 9.33 -36.01
CA ASN A 97 26.45 9.80 -36.73
C ASN A 97 26.04 11.24 -36.39
N ILE A 98 26.70 11.90 -35.43
CA ILE A 98 26.43 13.30 -35.11
C ILE A 98 27.00 14.16 -36.26
N PRO A 99 26.17 14.98 -36.94
CA PRO A 99 26.65 15.88 -37.97
C PRO A 99 27.69 16.85 -37.40
N VAL A 100 28.84 16.95 -38.04
CA VAL A 100 29.84 17.95 -37.66
C VAL A 100 29.23 19.35 -37.82
N PRO A 101 29.41 20.25 -36.83
CA PRO A 101 29.00 21.64 -36.97
C PRO A 101 29.64 22.21 -38.24
N ALA A 102 28.83 22.82 -39.11
CA ALA A 102 29.38 23.48 -40.29
C ALA A 102 30.31 24.60 -39.83
N ASP A 103 31.55 24.58 -40.30
CA ASP A 103 32.51 25.65 -40.02
C ASP A 103 31.89 27.00 -40.39
N GLY A 104 31.91 27.93 -39.43
CA GLY A 104 31.40 29.28 -39.64
C GLY A 104 32.13 29.94 -40.81
N LYS A 105 31.40 30.40 -41.82
CA LYS A 105 31.98 31.08 -42.98
C LYS A 105 32.75 32.31 -42.50
N SER A 106 34.08 32.24 -42.53
CA SER A 106 34.94 33.36 -42.17
C SER A 106 34.78 34.47 -43.21
N ILE A 107 34.50 35.69 -42.75
CA ILE A 107 34.48 36.87 -43.62
C ILE A 107 35.87 37.05 -44.23
N THR A 108 35.92 37.11 -45.55
CA THR A 108 37.14 37.37 -46.30
C THR A 108 37.35 38.88 -46.49
N PRO A 109 38.59 39.34 -46.76
CA PRO A 109 38.84 40.75 -47.09
C PRO A 109 38.02 41.27 -48.28
N ASP A 110 37.63 40.39 -49.21
CA ASP A 110 36.77 40.73 -50.33
C ASP A 110 35.31 41.00 -49.89
N ASP A 111 34.84 40.36 -48.80
CA ASP A 111 33.50 40.59 -48.25
C ASP A 111 33.38 41.98 -47.59
N VAL A 112 34.49 42.53 -47.08
CA VAL A 112 34.51 43.86 -46.42
C VAL A 112 34.90 45.01 -47.34
N ARG A 113 35.50 44.73 -48.50
CA ARG A 113 35.86 45.74 -49.51
C ARG A 113 34.71 46.68 -49.89
N PRO A 114 33.48 46.20 -50.21
CA PRO A 114 32.39 47.11 -50.60
C PRO A 114 31.96 48.06 -49.48
N MET A 115 31.97 47.60 -48.22
CA MET A 115 31.67 48.46 -47.07
C MET A 115 32.75 49.52 -46.87
N LEU A 116 34.03 49.14 -46.98
CA LEU A 116 35.15 50.07 -46.85
C LEU A 116 35.16 51.11 -47.97
N GLU A 117 34.90 50.72 -49.21
CA GLU A 117 34.78 51.63 -50.35
C GLU A 117 33.64 52.64 -50.14
N GLN A 118 32.49 52.19 -49.64
CA GLN A 118 31.38 53.08 -49.32
C GLN A 118 31.75 54.07 -48.21
N MET A 119 32.33 53.59 -47.10
CA MET A 119 32.77 54.43 -45.99
C MET A 119 33.82 55.45 -46.42
N VAL A 120 34.80 55.05 -47.22
CA VAL A 120 35.84 55.95 -47.73
C VAL A 120 35.24 57.00 -48.67
N LYS A 121 34.31 56.61 -49.56
CA LYS A 121 33.65 57.55 -50.47
C LYS A 121 32.83 58.60 -49.71
N GLU A 122 32.07 58.18 -48.70
CA GLU A 122 31.33 59.09 -47.82
C GLU A 122 32.27 59.99 -47.01
N ALA A 123 33.38 59.46 -46.48
CA ALA A 123 34.35 60.28 -45.74
C ALA A 123 35.03 61.32 -46.65
N VAL A 124 35.46 60.92 -47.84
CA VAL A 124 36.15 61.80 -48.80
C VAL A 124 35.22 62.89 -49.34
N SER A 125 33.92 62.62 -49.50
CA SER A 125 32.97 63.67 -49.90
C SER A 125 32.80 64.78 -48.84
N HIS A 126 33.14 64.50 -47.58
CA HIS A 126 33.11 65.46 -46.48
C HIS A 126 34.46 66.14 -46.22
N ILE A 127 35.54 65.73 -46.91
CA ILE A 127 36.81 66.43 -46.85
C ILE A 127 36.71 67.65 -47.79
N PRO A 128 36.86 68.89 -47.28
CA PRO A 128 36.92 70.06 -48.15
C PRO A 128 38.11 69.90 -49.10
N ALA A 129 37.93 70.20 -50.39
CA ALA A 129 39.03 70.16 -51.34
C ALA A 129 40.21 71.00 -50.81
N PRO A 130 41.46 70.51 -50.89
CA PRO A 130 42.63 71.27 -50.48
C PRO A 130 42.57 72.64 -51.15
N ARG A 131 42.81 73.72 -50.39
CA ARG A 131 43.05 75.03 -51.02
C ARG A 131 44.23 74.86 -51.96
N ASP A 132 44.02 75.13 -53.24
CA ASP A 132 45.10 75.19 -54.22
C ASP A 132 46.18 76.12 -53.65
N GLY A 133 47.34 75.54 -53.33
CA GLY A 133 48.56 76.30 -53.13
C GLY A 133 48.98 76.85 -54.49
N GLN A 134 49.37 78.12 -54.54
CA GLN A 134 49.95 78.75 -55.72
C GLN A 134 51.05 77.88 -56.36
#